data_AF-A0A5E4Q2Y7-F1
#
_entry.id   AF-A0A5E4Q2Y7-F1
#
_cell.length_a   1.000
_cell.length_b   1.000
_cell.length_c   1.000
_cell.angle_alpha   90.00
_cell.angle_beta   90.00
_cell.angle_gamma   90.00
#
_symmetry.space_group_name_H-M   'P 1'
#
loop_
_entity.id
_entity.type
_entity.pdbx_description
1 polymer ?
#
loop_
_entity_poly.entity_id
_entity_poly.type
_entity_poly.pdbx_seq_one_letter_code
_entity_poly.pdbx_strand_id
1 'polypeptide(L)'
;MNLLVSCKDTTMGRKVIVAVCTLNQWALDFEGNLNRILQSVQEAKEMGALYRTGPELEISGYSCEDHFYEPDTFLHSWQVLAELLKSSTCKDILVDVGMPVQHRNVSYNCRVAFLNKKILLIRPKMMLCEDGNYRESRWFSCWTKFLLAMQLYQPKTLSTYTT
;
A
#
# COMPACT_ATOMS: atom_id res chain seq x y z
N MET A 1 -9.31 13.03 15.41
CA MET A 1 -10.65 13.63 15.25
C MET A 1 -11.42 12.73 14.30
N ASN A 2 -12.23 11.82 14.83
CA ASN A 2 -12.81 10.71 14.05
C ASN A 2 -14.14 11.16 13.44
N LEU A 3 -14.21 11.28 12.12
CA LEU A 3 -15.49 11.34 11.42
C LEU A 3 -16.00 9.91 11.20
N LEU A 4 -16.87 9.44 12.11
CA LEU A 4 -17.73 8.29 11.88
C LEU A 4 -19.01 8.80 11.24
N VAL A 5 -19.15 8.63 9.92
CA VAL A 5 -20.44 8.83 9.24
C VAL A 5 -21.22 7.52 9.35
N SER A 6 -22.23 7.48 10.23
CA SER A 6 -23.20 6.39 10.31
C SER A 6 -24.54 6.88 9.77
N CYS A 7 -24.90 6.44 8.56
CA CYS A 7 -26.18 6.72 7.92
C CYS A 7 -27.23 5.72 8.46
N LYS A 8 -28.33 6.22 9.03
CA LYS A 8 -29.41 5.40 9.60
C LYS A 8 -30.24 4.72 8.50
N ASP A 9 -30.60 3.48 8.81
CA ASP A 9 -31.26 2.49 7.97
C ASP A 9 -32.51 2.96 7.20
N THR A 10 -32.50 2.73 5.89
CA THR A 10 -33.69 2.50 5.05
C THR A 10 -33.26 1.91 3.69
N THR A 11 -32.96 0.60 3.68
CA THR A 11 -33.03 -0.37 2.56
C THR A 11 -32.09 -1.54 2.88
N MET A 12 -32.51 -2.76 2.52
CA MET A 12 -31.83 -4.04 2.78
C MET A 12 -30.57 -4.20 1.90
N GLY A 13 -29.64 -3.25 1.99
CA GLY A 13 -28.35 -3.28 1.33
C GLY A 13 -27.33 -4.08 2.14
N ARG A 14 -26.42 -4.79 1.48
CA ARG A 14 -25.27 -5.40 2.14
C ARG A 14 -24.40 -4.28 2.72
N LYS A 15 -24.29 -4.23 4.05
CA LYS A 15 -23.43 -3.27 4.74
C LYS A 15 -21.98 -3.74 4.68
N VAL A 16 -21.06 -2.83 4.38
CA VAL A 16 -19.62 -3.06 4.42
C VAL A 16 -19.00 -1.96 5.26
N ILE A 17 -18.07 -2.32 6.14
CA ILE A 17 -17.28 -1.37 6.93
C ILE A 17 -15.90 -1.28 6.29
N VAL A 18 -15.46 -0.06 6.03
CA VAL A 18 -14.14 0.24 5.46
C VAL A 18 -13.39 1.18 6.38
N ALA A 19 -12.08 0.99 6.49
CA ALA A 19 -11.18 1.81 7.28
C ALA A 19 -10.20 2.57 6.38
N VAL A 20 -10.06 3.86 6.66
CA VAL A 20 -9.05 4.73 6.05
C VAL A 20 -8.20 5.26 7.19
N CYS A 21 -6.88 5.18 7.07
CA CYS A 21 -5.98 5.68 8.10
C CYS A 21 -4.98 6.69 7.54
N THR A 22 -4.59 7.62 8.40
CA THR A 22 -3.43 8.50 8.22
C THR A 22 -2.36 8.06 9.21
N LEU A 23 -1.16 7.77 8.73
CA LEU A 23 -0.07 7.27 9.57
C LEU A 23 1.07 8.29 9.60
N ASN A 24 1.71 8.40 10.75
CA ASN A 24 2.92 9.21 10.92
C ASN A 24 4.16 8.40 10.49
N GLN A 25 4.24 8.13 9.19
CA GLN A 25 5.37 7.38 8.62
C GLN A 25 6.62 8.25 8.60
N TRP A 26 7.77 7.58 8.72
CA TRP A 26 9.06 8.23 8.60
C TRP A 26 9.82 7.63 7.43
N ALA A 27 10.40 8.49 6.58
CA ALA A 27 11.18 8.06 5.42
C ALA A 27 12.26 7.05 5.85
N LEU A 28 12.28 5.89 5.19
CA LEU A 28 13.23 4.79 5.39
C LEU A 28 13.14 4.06 6.75
N ASP A 29 12.25 4.44 7.65
CA ASP A 29 11.95 3.73 8.90
C ASP A 29 11.08 2.49 8.61
N PHE A 30 11.61 1.52 7.86
CA PHE A 30 10.84 0.36 7.40
C PHE A 30 10.24 -0.45 8.54
N GLU A 31 10.96 -0.60 9.66
CA GLU A 31 10.47 -1.31 10.85
C GLU A 31 9.34 -0.53 11.54
N GLY A 32 9.53 0.77 11.80
CA GLY A 32 8.48 1.58 12.41
C GLY A 32 7.25 1.73 11.50
N ASN A 33 7.46 1.88 10.19
CA ASN A 33 6.38 1.96 9.21
C ASN A 33 5.59 0.66 9.16
N LEU A 34 6.25 -0.51 9.17
CA LEU A 34 5.61 -1.82 9.30
C LEU A 34 4.73 -1.90 10.55
N ASN A 35 5.28 -1.52 11.71
CA ASN A 35 4.57 -1.58 12.99
C ASN A 35 3.32 -0.67 13.00
N ARG A 36 3.42 0.55 12.46
CA ARG A 36 2.30 1.49 12.35
C ARG A 36 1.22 0.97 11.38
N ILE A 37 1.61 0.34 10.27
CA ILE A 37 0.67 -0.32 9.35
C ILE A 37 -0.07 -1.45 10.08
N LEU A 38 0.65 -2.38 10.72
CA LEU A 38 0.07 -3.50 11.45
C LEU A 38 -0.90 -3.04 12.55
N GLN A 39 -0.52 -2.01 13.31
CA GLN A 39 -1.39 -1.41 14.32
C GLN A 39 -2.70 -0.90 13.69
N SER A 40 -2.62 -0.14 12.59
CA SER A 40 -3.83 0.38 11.94
C SER A 40 -4.72 -0.72 11.34
N VAL A 41 -4.14 -1.85 10.91
CA VAL A 41 -4.91 -3.02 10.45
C VAL A 41 -5.62 -3.68 11.63
N GLN A 42 -4.96 -3.79 12.78
CA GLN A 42 -5.54 -4.32 14.00
C GLN A 42 -6.74 -3.47 14.46
N GLU A 43 -6.56 -2.15 14.55
CA GLU A 43 -7.63 -1.20 14.91
C GLU A 43 -8.82 -1.27 13.93
N ALA A 44 -8.54 -1.35 12.62
CA ALA A 44 -9.57 -1.51 11.60
C ALA A 44 -10.40 -2.78 11.80
N LYS A 45 -9.75 -3.91 12.13
CA LYS A 45 -10.44 -5.18 12.40
C LYS A 45 -11.28 -5.14 13.66
N GLU A 46 -10.79 -4.50 14.73
CA GLU A 46 -11.54 -4.30 15.97
C GLU A 46 -12.81 -3.47 15.74
N MET A 47 -12.78 -2.56 14.76
CA MET A 47 -13.95 -1.80 14.30
C MET A 47 -14.83 -2.56 13.29
N GLY A 48 -14.52 -3.81 12.97
CA GLY A 48 -15.28 -4.65 12.05
C GLY A 48 -15.05 -4.34 10.56
N ALA A 49 -14.00 -3.61 10.20
CA ALA A 49 -13.70 -3.29 8.82
C ALA A 49 -13.26 -4.53 8.01
N LEU A 50 -13.76 -4.64 6.78
CA LEU A 50 -13.37 -5.67 5.82
C LEU A 50 -12.32 -5.17 4.81
N TYR A 51 -12.06 -3.86 4.82
CA TYR A 51 -11.08 -3.20 3.98
C TYR A 51 -10.33 -2.14 4.79
N ARG A 52 -9.00 -2.11 4.67
CA ARG A 52 -8.14 -1.05 5.22
C ARG A 52 -7.28 -0.47 4.11
N THR A 53 -7.32 0.86 3.96
CA THR A 53 -6.41 1.61 3.08
C THR A 53 -5.59 2.62 3.87
N GLY A 54 -4.28 2.63 3.63
CA GLY A 54 -3.37 3.61 4.22
C GLY A 54 -2.86 4.67 3.24
N PRO A 55 -1.97 5.57 3.69
CA PRO A 55 -1.44 6.67 2.88
C PRO A 55 -0.59 6.22 1.69
N GLU A 56 -0.28 7.16 0.81
CA GLU A 56 0.63 6.98 -0.32
C GLU A 56 2.05 6.64 0.16
N LEU A 57 2.69 5.66 -0.52
CA LEU A 57 4.05 5.19 -0.21
C LEU A 57 4.30 4.86 1.27
N GLU A 58 3.27 4.47 2.02
CA GLU A 58 3.38 4.31 3.48
C GLU A 58 4.41 3.27 3.93
N ILE A 59 4.77 2.28 3.10
CA ILE A 59 5.81 1.29 3.45
C ILE A 59 7.18 1.96 3.57
N SER A 60 7.57 2.77 2.58
CA SER A 60 8.85 3.47 2.57
C SER A 60 8.80 4.79 3.33
N GLY A 61 7.62 5.40 3.42
CA GLY A 61 7.43 6.84 3.62
C GLY A 61 7.38 7.57 2.29
N TYR A 62 6.54 8.61 2.20
CA TYR A 62 6.37 9.42 0.99
C TYR A 62 7.61 10.25 0.67
N SER A 63 8.22 10.85 1.70
CA SER A 63 9.31 11.81 1.59
C SER A 63 10.70 11.16 1.58
N CYS A 64 10.86 10.00 0.92
CA CYS A 64 12.19 9.40 0.71
C CYS A 64 13.01 10.15 -0.36
N GLU A 65 12.35 10.92 -1.23
CA GLU A 65 12.98 11.73 -2.27
C GLU A 65 14.02 10.95 -3.09
N ASP A 66 15.28 11.40 -3.14
CA ASP A 66 16.33 10.79 -3.96
C ASP A 66 16.73 9.38 -3.51
N HIS A 67 16.33 8.94 -2.31
CA HIS A 67 16.46 7.53 -1.94
C HIS A 67 15.60 6.60 -2.81
N PHE A 68 14.63 7.12 -3.57
CA PHE A 68 13.94 6.35 -4.61
C PHE A 68 14.83 6.00 -5.83
N TYR A 69 16.06 6.52 -5.91
CA TYR A 69 17.07 6.02 -6.85
C TYR A 69 17.87 4.84 -6.30
N GLU A 70 17.82 4.59 -4.99
CA GLU A 70 18.54 3.52 -4.34
C GLU A 70 17.75 2.20 -4.46
N PRO A 71 18.34 1.13 -5.01
CA PRO A 71 17.68 -0.18 -5.10
C PRO A 71 17.20 -0.72 -3.74
N ASP A 72 17.90 -0.35 -2.66
CA ASP A 72 17.59 -0.78 -1.30
C ASP A 72 16.22 -0.30 -0.83
N THR A 73 15.78 0.89 -1.25
CA THR A 73 14.43 1.40 -0.94
C THR A 73 13.35 0.46 -1.48
N PHE A 74 13.54 -0.09 -2.69
CA PHE A 74 12.61 -1.07 -3.27
C PHE A 74 12.73 -2.43 -2.57
N LEU A 75 13.96 -2.89 -2.31
CA LEU A 75 14.22 -4.16 -1.65
C LEU A 75 13.56 -4.23 -0.26
N HIS A 76 13.79 -3.23 0.57
CA HIS A 76 13.22 -3.18 1.92
C HIS A 76 11.69 -2.98 1.88
N SER A 77 11.17 -2.24 0.90
CA SER A 77 9.72 -2.15 0.71
C SER A 77 9.09 -3.52 0.40
N TRP A 78 9.75 -4.35 -0.42
CA TRP A 78 9.31 -5.72 -0.67
C TRP A 78 9.43 -6.64 0.56
N GLN A 79 10.47 -6.45 1.39
CA GLN A 79 10.62 -7.21 2.64
C GLN A 79 9.49 -6.86 3.63
N VAL A 80 9.17 -5.58 3.79
CA VAL A 80 8.03 -5.14 4.61
C VAL A 80 6.72 -5.73 4.10
N LEU A 81 6.48 -5.71 2.79
CA LEU A 81 5.29 -6.36 2.21
C LEU A 81 5.26 -7.86 2.51
N ALA A 82 6.41 -8.55 2.46
CA ALA A 82 6.49 -9.97 2.83
C ALA A 82 6.08 -10.22 4.29
N GLU A 83 6.51 -9.36 5.22
CA GLU A 83 6.11 -9.44 6.63
C GLU A 83 4.61 -9.15 6.83
N LEU A 84 4.06 -8.16 6.12
CA LEU A 84 2.62 -7.91 6.11
C LEU A 84 1.81 -9.11 5.61
N LEU A 85 2.27 -9.78 4.53
CA LEU A 85 1.63 -10.98 3.99
C LEU A 85 1.69 -12.16 4.97
N LYS A 86 2.74 -12.27 5.78
CA LYS A 86 2.89 -13.34 6.80
C LYS A 86 2.04 -13.08 8.04
N SER A 87 1.82 -11.81 8.39
CA SER A 87 1.20 -11.43 9.65
C SER A 87 -0.23 -11.96 9.77
N SER A 88 -0.54 -12.58 10.92
CA SER A 88 -1.89 -13.00 11.27
C SER A 88 -2.84 -11.81 11.47
N THR A 89 -2.31 -10.63 11.77
CA THR A 89 -3.08 -9.38 11.89
C THR A 89 -3.82 -9.07 10.57
N CYS A 90 -3.18 -9.32 9.42
CA CYS A 90 -3.75 -9.05 8.10
C CYS A 90 -4.68 -10.16 7.57
N LYS A 91 -4.98 -11.19 8.36
CA LYS A 91 -5.91 -12.25 7.97
C LYS A 91 -7.36 -11.73 7.93
N ASP A 92 -8.11 -12.14 6.91
CA ASP A 92 -9.55 -11.89 6.71
C ASP A 92 -9.94 -10.41 6.59
N ILE A 93 -8.99 -9.56 6.16
CA ILE A 93 -9.20 -8.15 5.81
C ILE A 93 -8.45 -7.83 4.51
N LEU A 94 -9.09 -7.12 3.58
CA LEU A 94 -8.41 -6.64 2.37
C LEU A 94 -7.57 -5.42 2.75
N VAL A 95 -6.26 -5.51 2.53
CA VAL A 95 -5.32 -4.45 2.88
C VAL A 95 -4.76 -3.82 1.61
N ASP A 96 -4.84 -2.50 1.54
CA ASP A 96 -4.26 -1.67 0.48
C ASP A 96 -3.17 -0.76 1.06
N VAL A 97 -1.93 -0.96 0.59
CA VAL A 97 -0.73 -0.24 1.01
C VAL A 97 -0.04 0.48 -0.13
N GLY A 98 0.66 1.57 0.17
CA GLY A 98 1.52 2.27 -0.79
C GLY A 98 2.98 1.83 -0.70
N MET A 99 3.62 1.53 -1.83
CA MET A 99 5.07 1.29 -1.91
C MET A 99 5.63 1.57 -3.32
N PRO A 100 6.93 1.88 -3.45
CA PRO A 100 7.57 1.97 -4.75
C PRO A 100 7.73 0.57 -5.37
N VAL A 101 7.45 0.43 -6.66
CA VAL A 101 7.62 -0.83 -7.40
C VAL A 101 8.33 -0.56 -8.72
N GLN A 102 9.37 -1.34 -8.99
CA GLN A 102 10.06 -1.32 -10.27
C GLN A 102 9.52 -2.42 -11.20
N HIS A 103 9.10 -2.04 -12.41
CA HIS A 103 8.67 -2.98 -13.45
C HIS A 103 9.39 -2.65 -14.76
N ARG A 104 10.11 -3.64 -15.32
CA ARG A 104 10.89 -3.49 -16.57
C ARG A 104 11.81 -2.26 -16.55
N ASN A 105 12.56 -2.09 -15.46
CA ASN A 105 13.48 -0.96 -15.23
C ASN A 105 12.82 0.42 -15.16
N VAL A 106 11.51 0.47 -14.91
CA VAL A 106 10.78 1.71 -14.67
C VAL A 106 10.22 1.69 -13.26
N SER A 107 10.48 2.76 -12.50
CA SER A 107 10.00 2.95 -11.13
C SER A 107 8.61 3.58 -11.12
N TYR A 108 7.69 2.99 -10.37
CA TYR A 108 6.32 3.46 -10.21
C TYR A 108 5.99 3.63 -8.73
N ASN A 109 5.25 4.69 -8.43
CA ASN A 109 4.53 4.83 -7.18
C ASN A 109 3.26 3.98 -7.25
N CYS A 110 3.14 2.97 -6.39
CA CYS A 110 2.10 1.95 -6.51
C CYS A 110 1.26 1.81 -5.24
N ARG A 111 -0.01 1.46 -5.47
CA ARG A 111 -0.86 0.78 -4.50
C ARG A 111 -0.71 -0.74 -4.66
N VAL A 112 -0.65 -1.45 -3.55
CA VAL A 112 -0.58 -2.92 -3.52
C VAL A 112 -1.70 -3.42 -2.63
N ALA A 113 -2.69 -4.07 -3.25
CA ALA A 113 -3.81 -4.66 -2.55
C ALA A 113 -3.59 -6.16 -2.37
N PHE A 114 -3.73 -6.65 -1.14
CA PHE A 114 -3.57 -8.06 -0.82
C PHE A 114 -4.59 -8.54 0.21
N LEU A 115 -4.93 -9.82 0.13
CA LEU A 115 -5.85 -10.48 1.04
C LEU A 115 -5.38 -11.91 1.25
N ASN A 116 -5.37 -12.37 2.51
CA ASN A 116 -5.08 -13.76 2.87
C ASN A 116 -3.81 -14.29 2.18
N LYS A 117 -2.72 -13.53 2.34
CA LYS A 117 -1.37 -13.82 1.81
C LYS A 117 -1.25 -13.78 0.27
N LYS A 118 -2.30 -13.34 -0.44
CA LYS A 118 -2.28 -13.22 -1.91
C LYS A 118 -2.34 -11.76 -2.32
N ILE A 119 -1.37 -11.33 -3.11
CA ILE A 119 -1.41 -10.04 -3.80
C ILE A 119 -2.46 -10.14 -4.90
N LEU A 120 -3.49 -9.29 -4.82
CA LEU A 120 -4.59 -9.27 -5.77
C LEU A 120 -4.33 -8.28 -6.91
N LEU A 121 -3.73 -7.13 -6.58
CA LEU A 121 -3.51 -6.03 -7.52
C LEU A 121 -2.29 -5.21 -7.12
N ILE A 122 -1.50 -4.83 -8.12
CA ILE A 122 -0.51 -3.75 -8.01
C ILE A 122 -0.92 -2.68 -9.01
N ARG A 123 -1.22 -1.48 -8.49
CA ARG A 123 -1.81 -0.38 -9.23
C ARG A 123 -0.85 0.82 -9.22
N PRO A 124 -0.10 1.06 -10.32
CA PRO A 124 0.79 2.22 -10.43
C PRO A 124 0.00 3.52 -10.62
N LYS A 125 0.54 4.64 -10.13
CA LYS A 125 -0.04 5.99 -10.28
C LYS A 125 -0.01 6.43 -11.75
N MET A 126 -1.06 7.12 -12.18
CA MET A 126 -1.24 7.58 -13.58
C MET A 126 -1.09 9.09 -13.77
N MET A 127 -1.03 9.85 -12.68
CA MET A 127 -0.84 11.29 -12.73
C MET A 127 0.10 11.61 -11.58
N LEU A 128 1.26 12.14 -11.90
CA LEU A 128 2.28 12.51 -10.92
C LEU A 128 2.12 13.97 -10.53
N CYS A 129 2.40 14.29 -9.27
CA CYS A 129 2.33 15.65 -8.76
C CYS A 129 3.68 16.38 -8.97
N GLU A 130 3.65 17.49 -9.70
CA GLU A 130 4.82 18.34 -9.99
C GLU A 130 4.71 19.76 -9.45
N ASP A 131 3.64 20.08 -8.72
CA ASP A 131 3.37 21.44 -8.25
C ASP A 131 3.91 21.70 -6.83
N GLY A 132 4.20 22.96 -6.51
CA GLY A 132 4.71 23.37 -5.20
C GLY A 132 5.98 22.63 -4.80
N ASN A 133 5.91 21.90 -3.69
CA ASN A 133 7.01 21.09 -3.14
C ASN A 133 7.10 19.68 -3.76
N TYR A 134 6.16 19.31 -4.64
CA TYR A 134 6.12 17.98 -5.24
C TYR A 134 6.94 17.92 -6.53
N ARG A 135 7.69 16.83 -6.70
CA ARG A 135 8.58 16.56 -7.85
C ARG A 135 8.56 15.07 -8.21
N GLU A 136 7.39 14.43 -8.19
CA GLU A 136 7.28 12.97 -8.27
C GLU A 136 7.89 12.37 -9.55
N SER A 137 7.85 13.10 -10.66
CA SER A 137 8.43 12.75 -11.96
C SER A 137 9.96 12.65 -11.94
N ARG A 138 10.60 13.22 -10.92
CA ARG A 138 12.02 13.02 -10.66
C ARG A 138 12.31 11.55 -10.40
N TRP A 139 11.45 10.85 -9.65
CA TRP A 139 11.73 9.50 -9.16
C TRP A 139 10.85 8.41 -9.77
N PHE A 140 9.66 8.78 -10.25
CA PHE A 140 8.66 7.84 -10.75
C PHE A 140 8.22 8.18 -12.17
N SER A 141 7.73 7.16 -12.88
CA SER A 141 7.05 7.33 -14.15
C SER A 141 5.54 7.14 -14.00
N CYS A 142 4.78 7.88 -14.80
CA CYS A 142 3.35 7.67 -14.93
C CYS A 142 3.06 6.35 -15.67
N TRP A 143 2.06 5.60 -15.19
CA TRP A 143 1.52 4.48 -15.94
C TRP A 143 0.60 4.93 -17.08
N THR A 144 0.99 4.65 -18.32
CA THR A 144 0.29 5.10 -19.54
C THR A 144 -0.64 4.05 -20.16
N LYS A 145 -0.59 2.80 -19.70
CA LYS A 145 -1.36 1.69 -20.30
C LYS A 145 -2.72 1.53 -19.62
N PHE A 146 -3.67 2.37 -20.00
CA PHE A 146 -5.03 2.33 -19.46
C PHE A 146 -5.71 0.97 -19.73
N LEU A 147 -6.41 0.42 -18.74
CA LEU A 147 -7.15 -0.86 -18.80
C LEU A 147 -6.34 -2.12 -19.12
N LEU A 148 -5.00 -2.03 -19.10
CA LEU A 148 -4.12 -3.19 -19.33
C LEU A 148 -3.52 -3.66 -18.01
N ALA A 149 -3.86 -4.87 -17.61
CA ALA A 149 -3.16 -5.59 -16.55
C ALA A 149 -1.92 -6.26 -17.15
N MET A 150 -0.78 -6.12 -16.47
CA MET A 150 0.44 -6.84 -16.83
C MET A 150 0.85 -7.73 -15.66
N GLN A 151 1.33 -8.94 -15.98
CA GLN A 151 1.90 -9.80 -14.96
C GLN A 151 3.21 -9.18 -14.47
N LEU A 152 3.25 -8.90 -13.17
CA LEU A 152 4.50 -8.55 -12.50
C LEU A 152 5.22 -9.84 -12.13
N TYR A 153 6.48 -9.97 -12.53
CA TYR A 153 7.36 -10.99 -11.95
C TYR A 153 7.65 -10.58 -10.51
N GLN A 154 7.11 -11.33 -9.55
CA GLN A 154 7.36 -11.08 -8.14
C GLN A 154 8.82 -11.37 -7.80
N PRO A 155 9.44 -10.62 -6.87
CA PRO A 155 10.75 -10.97 -6.35
C PRO A 155 10.74 -12.39 -5.80
N LYS A 156 11.86 -13.12 -5.96
CA LYS A 156 12.03 -14.48 -5.40
C LYS A 156 11.77 -14.53 -3.89
N THR A 157 11.96 -13.40 -3.19
CA THR A 157 11.67 -13.26 -1.77
C THR A 157 10.19 -13.50 -1.44
N LEU A 158 9.26 -13.21 -2.37
CA LEU A 158 7.82 -13.38 -2.15
C LEU A 158 7.25 -14.73 -2.60
N SER A 159 7.93 -15.44 -3.50
CA SER A 159 7.42 -16.71 -4.07
C SER A 159 7.21 -17.81 -3.03
N THR A 160 7.86 -17.71 -1.86
CA THR A 160 7.69 -18.65 -0.76
C THR A 160 6.37 -18.44 0.01
N TYR A 161 5.74 -17.26 -0.10
CA TYR A 161 4.62 -16.85 0.78
C TYR A 161 3.28 -16.73 0.06
N THR A 162 3.29 -16.70 -1.28
CA THR A 162 2.12 -16.56 -2.14
C THR A 162 1.81 -17.91 -2.81
N THR A 163 1.21 -18.84 -2.05
CA THR A 163 0.71 -20.13 -2.56
C THR A 163 -0.82 -20.13 -2.62
#